data_AF-A0A1V6IZV9-F1
#
_entry.id   AF-A0A1V6IZV9-F1
#
_cell.length_a   1.000
_cell.length_b   1.000
_cell.length_c   1.000
_cell.angle_alpha   90.00
_cell.angle_beta   90.00
_cell.angle_gamma   90.00
#
_symmetry.space_group_name_H-M   'P 1'
#
loop_
_entity.id
_entity.type
_entity.pdbx_description
1 polymer ?
#
loop_
_entity_poly.entity_id
_entity_poly.type
_entity_poly.pdbx_seq_one_letter_code
_entity_poly.pdbx_strand_id
1 'polypeptide(L)'
;MALGTLRQALPLQAAEPFYRAATAALQAGGGVLEPAEVAAQAAPIWGGASPVGAFLLLVQLVPGRLIRYRDFFSLYAATAIERAEKALVDRLVAAPGLQSLATLAARLPKAARPAGASDFAPLLRALLRHRTDTLLTLDDRAGLAARDTPELLREVLAANGEMSLRALVAAFNAGLPPACQRGSGFLRAVLLNDSLIRKTAPNRYALPGGLQANLPLDS
;
A
#
# COMPACT_ATOMS: atom_id res chain seq x y z
N MET A 1 -6.74 16.00 29.61
CA MET A 1 -7.46 15.51 30.81
C MET A 1 -8.56 14.50 30.49
N ALA A 2 -9.47 14.76 29.53
CA ALA A 2 -10.61 13.87 29.22
C ALA A 2 -10.26 12.43 28.75
N LEU A 3 -9.17 12.23 28.01
CA LEU A 3 -8.73 10.88 27.62
C LEU A 3 -8.11 10.09 28.79
N GLY A 4 -7.53 10.77 29.78
CA GLY A 4 -6.97 10.13 30.97
C GLY A 4 -8.05 9.48 31.84
N THR A 5 -9.21 10.13 31.96
CA THR A 5 -10.38 9.56 32.65
C THR A 5 -10.98 8.37 31.90
N LEU A 6 -10.90 8.35 30.57
CA LEU A 6 -11.36 7.22 29.75
C LEU A 6 -10.42 5.99 29.79
N ARG A 7 -9.22 6.12 30.36
CA ARG A 7 -8.30 4.98 30.59
C ARG A 7 -8.52 4.30 31.94
N GLN A 8 -9.55 4.71 32.69
CA GLN A 8 -9.94 4.06 33.94
C GLN A 8 -10.66 2.73 33.69
N ALA A 9 -10.75 1.88 34.71
CA ALA A 9 -11.24 0.51 34.58
C ALA A 9 -12.66 0.40 33.98
N LEU A 10 -13.59 1.26 34.41
CA LEU A 10 -14.99 1.19 33.98
C LEU A 10 -15.18 1.56 32.48
N PRO A 11 -14.61 2.67 31.97
CA PRO A 11 -14.58 2.94 30.54
C PRO A 11 -13.88 1.84 29.71
N LEU A 12 -12.79 1.25 30.21
CA LEU A 12 -12.10 0.16 29.51
C LEU A 12 -12.96 -1.11 29.43
N GLN A 13 -13.68 -1.47 30.49
CA GLN A 13 -14.63 -2.58 30.49
C GLN A 13 -15.78 -2.31 29.51
N ALA A 14 -16.31 -1.09 29.46
CA ALA A 14 -17.35 -0.71 28.51
C ALA A 14 -16.87 -0.75 27.05
N ALA A 15 -15.59 -0.48 26.80
CA ALA A 15 -14.99 -0.52 25.47
C ALA A 15 -14.62 -1.95 24.99
N GLU A 16 -14.60 -2.94 25.88
CA GLU A 16 -14.14 -4.31 25.58
C GLU A 16 -14.89 -4.97 24.40
N PRO A 17 -16.23 -4.85 24.23
CA PRO A 17 -16.92 -5.41 23.08
C PRO A 17 -16.44 -4.82 21.75
N PHE A 18 -16.21 -3.49 21.71
CA PHE A 18 -15.66 -2.81 20.54
C PHE A 18 -14.21 -3.22 20.28
N TYR A 19 -13.42 -3.36 21.33
CA TYR A 19 -12.04 -3.84 21.22
C TYR A 19 -11.97 -5.25 20.62
N ARG A 20 -12.83 -6.18 21.06
CA ARG A 20 -12.91 -7.54 20.51
C ARG A 20 -13.34 -7.53 19.05
N ALA A 21 -14.35 -6.74 18.70
CA ALA A 21 -14.79 -6.59 17.32
C ALA A 21 -13.69 -6.02 16.42
N ALA A 22 -12.98 -4.98 16.86
CA ALA A 22 -11.86 -4.39 16.14
C ALA A 22 -10.70 -5.38 15.96
N THR A 23 -10.39 -6.15 17.02
CA THR A 23 -9.35 -7.19 16.96
C THR A 23 -9.72 -8.29 15.98
N ALA A 24 -10.96 -8.77 16.01
CA ALA A 24 -11.44 -9.80 15.08
C ALA A 24 -11.41 -9.29 13.62
N ALA A 25 -11.82 -8.05 13.38
CA ALA A 25 -11.76 -7.43 12.06
C ALA A 25 -10.31 -7.33 11.56
N LEU A 26 -9.38 -6.89 12.40
CA LEU A 26 -7.96 -6.84 12.05
C LEU A 26 -7.38 -8.23 11.81
N GLN A 27 -7.72 -9.24 12.62
CA GLN A 27 -7.29 -10.61 12.40
C GLN A 27 -7.77 -11.14 11.05
N ALA A 28 -9.04 -10.88 10.70
CA ALA A 28 -9.59 -11.24 9.40
C ALA A 28 -8.89 -10.51 8.23
N GLY A 29 -8.42 -9.27 8.45
CA GLY A 29 -7.60 -8.50 7.51
C GLY A 29 -6.11 -8.87 7.48
N GLY A 30 -5.68 -9.95 8.17
CA GLY A 30 -4.27 -10.33 8.23
C GLY A 30 -3.42 -9.41 9.11
N GLY A 31 -4.02 -8.86 10.17
CA GLY A 31 -3.37 -8.06 11.20
C GLY A 31 -3.30 -6.55 10.91
N VAL A 32 -3.77 -6.11 9.74
CA VAL A 32 -3.83 -4.70 9.34
C VAL A 32 -5.14 -4.40 8.62
N LEU A 33 -5.62 -3.16 8.73
CA LEU A 33 -6.73 -2.65 7.93
C LEU A 33 -6.52 -1.16 7.63
N GLU A 34 -6.78 -0.76 6.40
CA GLU A 34 -6.84 0.64 5.98
C GLU A 34 -8.17 1.30 6.37
N PRO A 35 -8.23 2.64 6.44
CA PRO A 35 -9.45 3.35 6.84
C PRO A 35 -10.64 3.05 5.94
N ALA A 36 -10.41 2.84 4.64
CA ALA A 36 -11.46 2.47 3.70
C ALA A 36 -12.04 1.08 4.01
N GLU A 37 -11.19 0.12 4.36
CA GLU A 37 -11.60 -1.24 4.74
C GLU A 37 -12.32 -1.25 6.09
N VAL A 38 -11.88 -0.41 7.03
CA VAL A 38 -12.57 -0.20 8.31
C VAL A 38 -13.93 0.47 8.09
N ALA A 39 -14.01 1.49 7.23
CA ALA A 39 -15.26 2.19 6.94
C ALA A 39 -16.32 1.27 6.31
N ALA A 40 -15.90 0.26 5.56
CA ALA A 40 -16.78 -0.74 4.95
C ALA A 40 -17.33 -1.77 5.96
N GLN A 41 -16.87 -1.78 7.22
CA GLN A 41 -17.31 -2.75 8.23
C GLN A 41 -18.77 -2.49 8.67
N ALA A 42 -19.69 -3.26 8.12
CA ALA A 42 -21.09 -3.27 8.54
C ALA A 42 -21.32 -4.33 9.64
N ALA A 43 -20.89 -4.05 10.87
CA ALA A 43 -21.18 -4.91 12.02
C ALA A 43 -22.19 -4.24 12.98
N PRO A 44 -23.23 -4.96 13.45
CA PRO A 44 -24.23 -4.42 14.38
C PRO A 44 -23.62 -3.86 15.68
N ILE A 45 -22.47 -4.40 16.09
CA ILE A 45 -21.72 -3.99 17.29
C ILE A 45 -21.35 -2.51 17.28
N TRP A 46 -21.25 -1.88 16.11
CA TRP A 46 -20.92 -0.45 16.01
C TRP A 46 -22.08 0.45 16.42
N GLY A 47 -23.33 -0.05 16.50
CA GLY A 47 -24.47 0.69 17.06
C GLY A 47 -24.75 2.03 16.38
N GLY A 48 -24.47 2.14 15.08
CA GLY A 48 -24.58 3.40 14.32
C GLY A 48 -23.38 4.34 14.45
N ALA A 49 -22.39 4.03 15.29
CA ALA A 49 -21.13 4.76 15.32
C ALA A 49 -20.28 4.45 14.08
N SER A 50 -19.47 5.43 13.65
CA SER A 50 -18.49 5.21 12.60
C SER A 50 -17.43 4.20 13.07
N PRO A 51 -17.20 3.07 12.35
CA PRO A 51 -16.16 2.10 12.71
C PRO A 51 -14.77 2.74 12.75
N VAL A 52 -14.47 3.66 11.83
CA VAL A 52 -13.19 4.39 11.80
C VAL A 52 -13.02 5.23 13.08
N GLY A 53 -14.07 5.92 13.51
CA GLY A 53 -14.08 6.68 14.77
C GLY A 53 -13.85 5.78 15.99
N ALA A 54 -14.50 4.61 16.02
CA ALA A 54 -14.31 3.62 17.08
C ALA A 54 -12.86 3.11 17.14
N PHE A 55 -12.27 2.77 15.98
CA PHE A 55 -10.86 2.36 15.90
C PHE A 55 -9.91 3.46 16.39
N LEU A 56 -10.12 4.72 15.97
CA LEU A 56 -9.31 5.86 16.43
C LEU A 56 -9.39 6.04 17.95
N LEU A 57 -10.59 5.91 18.53
CA LEU A 57 -10.79 5.97 19.98
C LEU A 57 -10.06 4.82 20.67
N LEU A 58 -10.23 3.59 20.20
CA LEU A 58 -9.61 2.40 20.79
C LEU A 58 -8.08 2.48 20.81
N VAL A 59 -7.45 2.96 19.73
CA VAL A 59 -6.00 3.19 19.68
C VAL A 59 -5.53 4.14 20.80
N GLN A 60 -6.35 5.13 21.17
CA GLN A 60 -6.03 6.07 22.26
C GLN A 60 -6.31 5.49 23.65
N LEU A 61 -7.33 4.63 23.79
CA LEU A 61 -7.75 4.05 25.06
C LEU A 61 -6.88 2.88 25.50
N VAL A 62 -6.45 2.02 24.58
CA VAL A 62 -5.66 0.80 24.87
C VAL A 62 -4.34 0.80 24.11
N PRO A 63 -3.41 1.73 24.45
CA PRO A 63 -2.16 1.86 23.71
C PRO A 63 -1.34 0.56 23.75
N GLY A 64 -0.79 0.18 22.60
CA GLY A 64 0.05 -1.01 22.45
C GLY A 64 -0.71 -2.31 22.13
N ARG A 65 -2.04 -2.33 22.28
CA ARG A 65 -2.89 -3.47 21.85
C ARG A 65 -3.42 -3.29 20.44
N LEU A 66 -3.80 -2.06 20.11
CA LEU A 66 -4.16 -1.60 18.78
C LEU A 66 -3.36 -0.34 18.51
N ILE A 67 -2.82 -0.23 17.31
CA ILE A 67 -2.10 0.97 16.91
C ILE A 67 -2.61 1.50 15.58
N ARG A 68 -2.40 2.80 15.39
CA ARG A 68 -2.42 3.43 14.07
C ARG A 68 -0.98 3.68 13.66
N TYR A 69 -0.56 3.12 12.53
CA TYR A 69 0.75 3.36 11.94
C TYR A 69 0.56 4.10 10.61
N ARG A 70 1.05 5.34 10.54
CA ARG A 70 0.65 6.31 9.51
C ARG A 70 -0.87 6.42 9.42
N ASP A 71 -1.48 5.86 8.39
CA ASP A 71 -2.92 5.95 8.16
C ASP A 71 -3.64 4.59 8.19
N PHE A 72 -2.98 3.48 8.53
CA PHE A 72 -3.65 2.18 8.72
C PHE A 72 -3.66 1.74 10.19
N PHE A 73 -4.58 0.84 10.53
CA PHE A 73 -4.70 0.24 11.86
C PHE A 73 -4.01 -1.13 11.89
N SER A 74 -3.42 -1.49 13.03
CA SER A 74 -2.70 -2.76 13.17
C SER A 74 -2.78 -3.38 14.56
N LEU A 75 -2.71 -4.72 14.59
CA LEU A 75 -2.45 -5.54 15.78
C LEU A 75 -0.95 -5.68 16.09
N TYR A 76 -0.09 -5.38 15.12
CA TYR A 76 1.35 -5.48 15.31
C TYR A 76 1.87 -4.25 16.04
N ALA A 77 2.85 -4.45 16.93
CA ALA A 77 3.53 -3.34 17.58
C ALA A 77 4.28 -2.48 16.54
N ALA A 78 4.37 -1.17 16.78
CA ALA A 78 5.00 -0.23 15.85
C ALA A 78 6.45 -0.64 15.52
N THR A 79 7.22 -1.08 16.52
CA THR A 79 8.59 -1.56 16.34
C THR A 79 8.71 -2.80 15.46
N ALA A 80 7.66 -3.63 15.35
CA ALA A 80 7.63 -4.75 14.43
C ALA A 80 7.33 -4.28 13.00
N ILE A 81 6.40 -3.33 12.86
CA ILE A 81 6.07 -2.70 11.58
C ILE A 81 7.27 -1.95 11.01
N GLU A 82 7.98 -1.16 11.81
CA GLU A 82 9.18 -0.42 11.39
C GLU A 82 10.28 -1.35 10.89
N ARG A 83 10.48 -2.50 11.56
CA ARG A 83 11.44 -3.52 11.12
C ARG A 83 11.02 -4.16 9.79
N ALA A 84 9.73 -4.50 9.65
CA ALA A 84 9.18 -5.04 8.41
C ALA A 84 9.34 -4.05 7.26
N GLU A 85 9.03 -2.77 7.51
CA GLU A 85 9.17 -1.69 6.55
C GLU A 85 10.61 -1.50 6.11
N LYS A 86 11.55 -1.38 7.05
CA LYS A 86 12.97 -1.27 6.70
C LYS A 86 13.43 -2.44 5.84
N ALA A 87 13.09 -3.66 6.24
CA ALA A 87 13.46 -4.87 5.50
C ALA A 87 12.84 -4.92 4.10
N LEU A 88 11.63 -4.40 3.92
CA LEU A 88 10.95 -4.26 2.63
C LEU A 88 11.69 -3.25 1.74
N VAL A 89 12.00 -2.06 2.25
CA VAL A 89 12.71 -1.03 1.46
C VAL A 89 14.10 -1.52 1.06
N ASP A 90 14.87 -2.10 1.99
CA ASP A 90 16.20 -2.64 1.69
C ASP A 90 16.16 -3.66 0.54
N ARG A 91 15.07 -4.46 0.46
CA ARG A 91 14.85 -5.43 -0.61
C ARG A 91 14.50 -4.78 -1.93
N LEU A 92 13.62 -3.78 -1.93
CA LEU A 92 13.27 -3.05 -3.15
C LEU A 92 14.49 -2.33 -3.72
N VAL A 93 15.34 -1.76 -2.86
CA VAL A 93 16.60 -1.13 -3.26
C VAL A 93 17.54 -2.15 -3.87
N ALA A 94 17.71 -3.32 -3.26
CA ALA A 94 18.62 -4.36 -3.73
C ALA A 94 18.13 -5.11 -4.98
N ALA A 95 16.82 -5.22 -5.18
CA ALA A 95 16.25 -5.93 -6.31
C ALA A 95 16.25 -5.08 -7.60
N PRO A 96 16.58 -5.66 -8.76
CA PRO A 96 16.37 -5.00 -10.04
C PRO A 96 14.87 -5.06 -10.42
N GLY A 97 14.33 -3.93 -10.86
CA GLY A 97 12.97 -3.83 -11.39
C GLY A 97 11.86 -4.12 -10.39
N LEU A 98 10.66 -4.34 -10.92
CA LEU A 98 9.47 -4.69 -10.15
C LEU A 98 9.58 -6.10 -9.57
N GLN A 99 9.10 -6.27 -8.34
CA GLN A 99 9.14 -7.54 -7.61
C GLN A 99 7.73 -7.95 -7.19
N SER A 100 7.41 -9.23 -7.30
CA SER A 100 6.12 -9.72 -6.79
C SER A 100 6.08 -9.65 -5.26
N LEU A 101 4.95 -9.25 -4.72
CA LEU A 101 4.75 -9.10 -3.28
C LEU A 101 4.91 -10.43 -2.54
N ALA A 102 4.49 -11.53 -3.17
CA ALA A 102 4.70 -12.89 -2.66
C ALA A 102 6.20 -13.19 -2.47
N THR A 103 7.05 -12.79 -3.44
CA THR A 103 8.50 -12.95 -3.34
C THR A 103 9.09 -12.10 -2.21
N LEU A 104 8.65 -10.84 -2.10
CA LEU A 104 9.07 -9.94 -1.02
C LEU A 104 8.69 -10.48 0.37
N ALA A 105 7.47 -11.01 0.50
CA ALA A 105 6.97 -11.63 1.73
C ALA A 105 7.75 -12.90 2.10
N ALA A 106 7.96 -13.81 1.15
CA ALA A 106 8.71 -15.06 1.37
C ALA A 106 10.15 -14.79 1.83
N ARG A 107 10.78 -13.76 1.26
CA ARG A 107 12.17 -13.36 1.56
C ARG A 107 12.31 -12.47 2.78
N LEU A 108 11.23 -12.13 3.49
CA LEU A 108 11.30 -11.26 4.67
C LEU A 108 12.12 -11.92 5.79
N PRO A 109 13.11 -11.26 6.42
CA PRO A 109 13.93 -11.86 7.46
C PRO A 109 13.08 -12.21 8.69
N LYS A 110 13.43 -13.29 9.40
CA LYS A 110 12.74 -13.70 10.62
C LYS A 110 12.61 -12.57 11.65
N ALA A 111 13.64 -11.75 11.81
CA ALA A 111 13.64 -10.61 12.75
C ALA A 111 12.69 -9.46 12.38
N ALA A 112 12.23 -9.42 11.12
CA ALA A 112 11.32 -8.41 10.59
C ALA A 112 9.90 -8.94 10.37
N ARG A 113 9.64 -10.21 10.73
CA ARG A 113 8.31 -10.81 10.70
C ARG A 113 7.59 -10.50 12.02
N PRO A 114 6.45 -9.79 12.01
CA PRO A 114 5.63 -9.63 13.21
C PRO A 114 5.21 -11.00 13.78
N ALA A 115 5.18 -11.10 15.11
CA ALA A 115 4.77 -12.33 15.78
C ALA A 115 3.29 -12.65 15.51
N GLY A 116 2.96 -13.93 15.36
CA GLY A 116 1.59 -14.42 15.17
C GLY A 116 1.02 -14.23 13.75
N ALA A 117 1.78 -13.66 12.82
CA ALA A 117 1.37 -13.53 11.42
C ALA A 117 1.74 -14.80 10.62
N SER A 118 0.76 -15.38 9.93
CA SER A 118 0.96 -16.48 8.97
C SER A 118 1.14 -15.99 7.53
N ASP A 119 0.52 -14.86 7.20
CA ASP A 119 0.66 -14.15 5.93
C ASP A 119 1.10 -12.70 6.21
N PHE A 120 2.06 -12.22 5.42
CA PHE A 120 2.62 -10.87 5.53
C PHE A 120 2.20 -9.95 4.39
N ALA A 121 1.56 -10.49 3.34
CA ALA A 121 1.15 -9.69 2.19
C ALA A 121 0.26 -8.49 2.58
N PRO A 122 -0.74 -8.62 3.48
CA PRO A 122 -1.55 -7.48 3.91
C PRO A 122 -0.72 -6.34 4.51
N LEU A 123 0.22 -6.67 5.40
CA LEU A 123 1.13 -5.67 6.00
C LEU A 123 2.00 -5.00 4.94
N LEU A 124 2.58 -5.77 4.02
CA LEU A 124 3.42 -5.20 2.97
C LEU A 124 2.61 -4.30 2.02
N ARG A 125 1.37 -4.67 1.65
CA ARG A 125 0.49 -3.80 0.84
C ARG A 125 0.23 -2.48 1.54
N ALA A 126 -0.18 -2.52 2.81
CA ALA A 126 -0.44 -1.32 3.60
C ALA A 126 0.82 -0.44 3.67
N LEU A 127 1.98 -1.02 3.97
CA LEU A 127 3.25 -0.28 4.01
C LEU A 127 3.57 0.41 2.68
N LEU A 128 3.43 -0.27 1.55
CA LEU A 128 3.71 0.29 0.23
C LEU A 128 2.74 1.40 -0.17
N ARG A 129 1.45 1.26 0.17
CA ARG A 129 0.41 2.27 -0.15
C ARG A 129 0.63 3.58 0.60
N HIS A 130 1.23 3.53 1.79
CA HIS A 130 1.51 4.71 2.60
C HIS A 130 2.92 5.29 2.39
N ARG A 131 3.60 4.89 1.31
CA ARG A 131 4.92 5.40 0.93
C ARG A 131 4.86 6.07 -0.45
N THR A 132 5.42 7.28 -0.53
CA THR A 132 5.44 8.07 -1.76
C THR A 132 6.58 7.68 -2.70
N ASP A 133 7.65 7.11 -2.16
CA ASP A 133 8.86 6.70 -2.87
C ASP A 133 8.80 5.27 -3.43
N THR A 134 7.74 4.52 -3.09
CA THR A 134 7.49 3.17 -3.62
C THR A 134 6.33 3.16 -4.60
N LEU A 135 6.19 2.04 -5.29
CA LEU A 135 5.12 1.73 -6.24
C LEU A 135 4.51 0.38 -5.84
N LEU A 136 3.20 0.26 -5.93
CA LEU A 136 2.46 -1.00 -5.79
C LEU A 136 1.37 -1.03 -6.85
N THR A 137 1.35 -2.07 -7.66
CA THR A 137 0.32 -2.32 -8.67
C THR A 137 -0.83 -3.16 -8.11
N LEU A 138 -1.95 -3.21 -8.84
CA LEU A 138 -3.12 -4.02 -8.46
C LEU A 138 -2.87 -5.53 -8.57
N ASP A 139 -1.94 -5.95 -9.42
CA ASP A 139 -1.46 -7.33 -9.57
C ASP A 139 -0.29 -7.68 -8.62
N ASP A 140 -0.14 -6.93 -7.53
CA ASP A 140 0.85 -7.18 -6.46
C ASP A 140 2.32 -7.15 -6.90
N ARG A 141 2.68 -6.29 -7.85
CA ARG A 141 4.07 -5.96 -8.17
C ARG A 141 4.46 -4.66 -7.46
N ALA A 142 5.66 -4.66 -6.87
CA ALA A 142 6.16 -3.55 -6.07
C ALA A 142 7.56 -3.14 -6.50
N GLY A 143 7.85 -1.84 -6.40
CA GLY A 143 9.12 -1.25 -6.81
C GLY A 143 9.37 0.10 -6.15
N LEU A 144 10.50 0.72 -6.50
CA LEU A 144 10.80 2.11 -6.20
C LEU A 144 10.17 3.00 -7.27
N ALA A 145 9.38 4.01 -6.86
CA ALA A 145 8.65 4.86 -7.78
C ALA A 145 9.57 5.55 -8.80
N ALA A 146 10.70 6.08 -8.36
CA ALA A 146 11.64 6.80 -9.24
C ALA A 146 12.32 5.89 -10.26
N ARG A 147 12.56 4.61 -9.91
CA ARG A 147 13.34 3.66 -10.74
C ARG A 147 12.45 2.82 -11.63
N ASP A 148 11.32 2.34 -11.09
CA ASP A 148 10.54 1.25 -11.68
C ASP A 148 9.26 1.74 -12.37
N THR A 149 8.87 3.02 -12.20
CA THR A 149 7.78 3.63 -13.01
C THR A 149 8.02 3.56 -14.53
N PRO A 150 9.26 3.83 -15.06
CA PRO A 150 9.59 3.59 -16.46
C PRO A 150 9.17 2.22 -16.99
N GLU A 151 9.36 1.16 -16.22
CA GLU A 151 8.99 -0.20 -16.60
C GLU A 151 7.48 -0.32 -16.85
N LEU A 152 6.65 0.11 -15.90
CA LEU A 152 5.19 0.11 -16.07
C LEU A 152 4.70 1.02 -17.20
N LEU A 153 5.33 2.19 -17.40
CA LEU A 153 4.96 3.08 -18.50
C LEU A 153 5.22 2.42 -19.86
N ARG A 154 6.31 1.66 -19.98
CA ARG A 154 6.61 0.88 -21.18
C ARG A 154 5.59 -0.26 -21.36
N GLU A 155 5.18 -0.95 -20.31
CA GLU A 155 4.09 -1.94 -20.36
C GLU A 155 2.79 -1.35 -20.88
N VAL A 156 2.37 -0.20 -20.33
CA VAL A 156 1.15 0.47 -20.76
C VAL A 156 1.23 0.90 -22.23
N LEU A 157 2.35 1.47 -22.67
CA LEU A 157 2.53 1.86 -24.07
C LEU A 157 2.68 0.67 -25.02
N ALA A 158 3.29 -0.44 -24.59
CA ALA A 158 3.35 -1.66 -25.38
C ALA A 158 1.95 -2.23 -25.63
N ALA A 159 1.10 -2.22 -24.60
CA ALA A 159 -0.28 -2.71 -24.69
C ALA A 159 -1.23 -1.78 -25.47
N ASN A 160 -1.01 -0.47 -25.44
CA ASN A 160 -1.96 0.53 -25.97
C ASN A 160 -1.44 1.33 -27.19
N GLY A 161 -0.15 1.19 -27.53
CA GLY A 161 0.49 1.95 -28.60
C GLY A 161 0.75 3.42 -28.23
N GLU A 162 0.71 4.29 -29.24
CA GLU A 162 0.95 5.72 -29.05
C GLU A 162 -0.23 6.39 -28.30
N MET A 163 0.06 7.07 -27.19
CA MET A 163 -0.96 7.69 -26.34
C MET A 163 -0.69 9.16 -26.08
N SER A 164 -1.77 9.94 -25.83
CA SER A 164 -1.63 11.27 -25.23
C SER A 164 -1.25 11.14 -23.74
N LEU A 165 -0.60 12.16 -23.16
CA LEU A 165 -0.21 12.19 -21.75
C LEU A 165 -1.42 11.95 -20.83
N ARG A 166 -2.58 12.55 -21.13
CA ARG A 166 -3.80 12.36 -20.33
C ARG A 166 -4.27 10.91 -20.35
N ALA A 167 -4.27 10.28 -21.53
CA ALA A 167 -4.69 8.88 -21.67
C ALA A 167 -3.67 7.93 -21.02
N LEU A 168 -2.38 8.21 -21.15
CA LEU A 168 -1.30 7.44 -20.51
C LEU A 168 -1.38 7.52 -18.99
N VAL A 169 -1.61 8.70 -18.41
CA VAL A 169 -1.82 8.88 -16.95
C VAL A 169 -3.01 8.05 -16.47
N ALA A 170 -4.12 8.08 -17.20
CA ALA A 170 -5.32 7.32 -16.85
C ALA A 170 -5.06 5.80 -16.90
N ALA A 171 -4.42 5.31 -17.98
CA ALA A 171 -4.10 3.90 -18.12
C ALA A 171 -3.09 3.41 -17.07
N PHE A 172 -2.06 4.20 -16.77
CA PHE A 172 -1.12 3.92 -15.70
C PHE A 172 -1.81 3.85 -14.33
N ASN A 173 -2.62 4.85 -13.97
CA ASN A 173 -3.31 4.88 -12.68
C ASN A 173 -4.42 3.84 -12.54
N ALA A 174 -4.98 3.33 -13.64
CA ALA A 174 -5.93 2.23 -13.62
C ALA A 174 -5.31 0.93 -13.11
N GLY A 175 -3.99 0.76 -13.27
CA GLY A 175 -3.22 -0.38 -12.74
C GLY A 175 -2.76 -0.23 -11.29
N LEU A 176 -3.09 0.88 -10.61
CA LEU A 176 -2.61 1.19 -9.26
C LEU A 176 -3.76 1.36 -8.25
N PRO A 177 -3.56 0.99 -6.97
CA PRO A 177 -4.45 1.39 -5.89
C PRO A 177 -4.61 2.92 -5.82
N PRO A 178 -5.75 3.46 -5.35
CA PRO A 178 -5.99 4.91 -5.27
C PRO A 178 -4.88 5.68 -4.53
N ALA A 179 -4.37 5.15 -3.42
CA ALA A 179 -3.29 5.77 -2.64
C ALA A 179 -1.94 5.81 -3.39
N CYS A 180 -1.76 4.95 -4.38
CA CYS A 180 -0.54 4.82 -5.17
C CYS A 180 -0.58 5.60 -6.49
N GLN A 181 -1.71 6.20 -6.85
CA GLN A 181 -1.83 6.91 -8.12
C GLN A 181 -0.82 8.06 -8.21
N ARG A 182 -0.43 8.40 -9.45
CA ARG A 182 0.56 9.43 -9.73
C ARG A 182 -0.02 10.50 -10.63
N GLY A 183 0.38 11.74 -10.36
CA GLY A 183 -0.02 12.90 -11.15
C GLY A 183 0.73 12.99 -12.47
N SER A 184 0.18 13.78 -13.40
CA SER A 184 0.78 14.03 -14.71
C SER A 184 2.16 14.68 -14.63
N GLY A 185 2.43 15.52 -13.62
CA GLY A 185 3.75 16.14 -13.42
C GLY A 185 4.85 15.11 -13.15
N PHE A 186 4.57 14.13 -12.28
CA PHE A 186 5.49 13.04 -11.98
C PHE A 186 5.74 12.17 -13.22
N LEU A 187 4.67 11.71 -13.88
CA LEU A 187 4.82 10.87 -15.07
C LEU A 187 5.53 11.61 -16.21
N ARG A 188 5.28 12.91 -16.39
CA ARG A 188 6.00 13.73 -17.36
C ARG A 188 7.50 13.79 -17.05
N ALA A 189 7.88 13.95 -15.79
CA ALA A 189 9.28 13.95 -15.39
C ALA A 189 9.96 12.61 -15.67
N VAL A 190 9.28 11.50 -15.37
CA VAL A 190 9.78 10.15 -15.69
C VAL A 190 9.94 9.95 -17.20
N LEU A 191 8.92 10.30 -17.98
CA LEU A 191 8.92 10.18 -19.45
C LEU A 191 10.00 11.02 -20.14
N LEU A 192 10.38 12.16 -19.55
CA LEU A 192 11.46 13.00 -20.11
C LEU A 192 12.85 12.40 -19.88
N ASN A 193 12.99 11.53 -18.88
CA ASN A 193 14.26 10.92 -18.51
C ASN A 193 14.40 9.48 -19.04
N ASP A 194 13.31 8.86 -19.50
CA ASP A 194 13.32 7.51 -20.06
C ASP A 194 13.69 7.53 -21.55
N SER A 195 14.90 7.08 -21.89
CA SER A 195 15.40 7.02 -23.26
C SER A 195 14.66 6.03 -24.16
N LEU A 196 13.90 5.10 -23.58
CA LEU A 196 13.16 4.06 -24.30
C LEU A 196 11.72 4.49 -24.63
N ILE A 197 11.28 5.67 -24.20
CA ILE A 197 9.99 6.25 -24.57
C ILE A 197 10.24 7.56 -25.31
N ARG A 198 9.75 7.66 -26.55
CA ARG A 198 9.92 8.88 -27.36
C ARG A 198 8.67 9.73 -27.35
N LYS A 199 8.87 11.05 -27.32
CA LYS A 199 7.81 12.03 -27.58
C LYS A 199 7.63 12.19 -29.09
N THR A 200 6.45 11.83 -29.60
CA THR A 200 6.12 11.83 -31.04
C THR A 200 5.41 13.10 -31.50
N ALA A 201 4.71 13.77 -30.59
CA ALA A 201 4.02 15.04 -30.80
C ALA A 201 3.88 15.79 -29.47
N PRO A 202 3.32 17.02 -29.42
CA PRO A 202 2.98 17.67 -28.17
C PRO A 202 2.14 16.75 -27.29
N ASN A 203 2.70 16.35 -26.13
CA ASN A 203 2.09 15.44 -25.18
C ASN A 203 1.70 14.05 -25.74
N ARG A 204 2.32 13.56 -26.82
CA ARG A 204 2.15 12.16 -27.29
C ARG A 204 3.44 11.37 -27.10
N TYR A 205 3.30 10.13 -26.64
CA TYR A 205 4.39 9.24 -26.29
C TYR A 205 4.19 7.86 -26.92
N ALA A 206 5.27 7.23 -27.36
CA ALA A 206 5.29 5.89 -27.94
C ALA A 206 6.63 5.20 -27.68
N LEU A 207 6.67 3.87 -27.83
CA LEU A 207 7.91 3.11 -27.92
C LEU A 207 8.58 3.32 -29.29
N PRO A 208 9.93 3.26 -29.39
CA PRO A 208 10.65 3.25 -30.66
C PRO A 208 10.22 2.09 -31.56
N GLY A 209 10.08 2.36 -32.85
CA GLY A 209 10.13 1.35 -33.93
C GLY A 209 9.10 0.21 -33.91
N GLY A 210 8.02 0.28 -33.13
CA GLY A 210 7.05 -0.82 -33.08
C GLY A 210 7.51 -2.00 -32.23
N LEU A 211 8.15 -1.75 -31.08
CA LEU A 211 8.20 -2.70 -29.95
C LEU A 211 6.77 -2.97 -29.43
N GLN A 212 5.96 -3.61 -30.28
CA GLN A 212 4.77 -4.40 -29.95
C GLN A 212 5.16 -5.83 -29.51
N ALA A 213 6.46 -6.13 -29.43
CA ALA A 213 6.94 -7.43 -28.98
C ALA A 213 6.94 -7.49 -27.46
N ASN A 214 6.20 -8.49 -26.96
CA ASN A 214 6.00 -8.86 -25.56
C ASN A 214 7.17 -8.46 -24.66
N LEU A 215 6.90 -7.52 -23.74
CA LEU A 215 7.72 -7.38 -22.55
C LEU A 215 7.75 -8.74 -21.85
N PRO A 216 8.93 -9.24 -21.45
CA PRO A 216 9.02 -10.47 -20.70
C PRO A 216 8.49 -10.18 -19.29
N LEU A 217 7.19 -10.35 -19.11
CA LEU A 217 6.59 -10.57 -17.80
C LEU A 217 6.78 -12.07 -17.54
N ASP A 218 7.80 -12.38 -16.74
CA ASP A 218 8.11 -13.67 -16.08
C ASP A 218 9.48 -14.27 -16.44
N SER A 219 10.36 -14.28 -15.43
CA SER A 219 11.47 -15.22 -15.22
C SER A 219 11.55 -15.53 -13.74
#